data_AF-A0A7H0VFB4-F1
#
_entry.id   AF-A0A7H0VFB4-F1
#
_cell.length_a   1.000
_cell.length_b   1.000
_cell.length_c   1.000
_cell.angle_alpha   90.00
_cell.angle_beta   90.00
_cell.angle_gamma   90.00
#
_symmetry.space_group_name_H-M   'P 1'
#
loop_
_entity.id
_entity.type
_entity.pdbx_description
1 polymer ?
#
loop_
_entity_poly.entity_id
_entity_poly.type
_entity_poly.pdbx_seq_one_letter_code
_entity_poly.pdbx_strand_id
1 'polypeptide(L)'
;MVRILLLGYFLFQFFEVQCQDFPSVGTKWHYTEQFAFSNRIDYFSIEAKKDTLFQGQNCIKLVKRHVPFCSGQGLQEFVYNSNDSVFYWSFDLNRFEILYDFNAVAGDSWLNTITDEYGDPDTLNITVDSISQISINGKMLKVQFVTYHMVEENRTYSIPSEIIEGIGDIRYLFNWSHWSEGSCDGNRPIGIRCFQDSSLGFYQFPNQSTCDYTNLSTEEIDLKEIQAYPNPLKNKLFLSKTSPELSYDLCLYDLRGNQLWSGKFLAHQKYIDTENWPHGALILNIQSAGQSNQVLLFK
;
A
#
# COMPACT_ATOMS: atom_id res chain seq x y z
N MET A 1 18.72 14.54 -77.00
CA MET A 1 18.63 13.52 -75.94
C MET A 1 18.92 14.21 -74.61
N VAL A 2 17.89 14.53 -73.84
CA VAL A 2 18.03 15.20 -72.53
C VAL A 2 18.01 14.10 -71.47
N ARG A 3 19.13 13.92 -70.76
CA ARG A 3 19.24 13.03 -69.59
C ARG A 3 18.61 13.74 -68.40
N ILE A 4 17.45 13.26 -67.96
CA ILE A 4 16.82 13.69 -66.71
C ILE A 4 17.48 12.90 -65.57
N LEU A 5 18.25 13.59 -64.73
CA LEU A 5 18.78 13.07 -63.47
C LEU A 5 17.66 13.08 -62.43
N LEU A 6 17.16 11.90 -62.06
CA LEU A 6 16.26 11.71 -60.93
C LEU A 6 17.07 11.80 -59.63
N LEU A 7 16.99 12.95 -58.95
CA LEU A 7 17.43 13.10 -57.56
C LEU A 7 16.38 12.43 -56.66
N GLY A 8 16.69 11.23 -56.17
CA GLY A 8 15.88 10.56 -55.15
C GLY A 8 16.13 11.21 -53.78
N TYR A 9 15.16 11.96 -53.29
CA TYR A 9 15.18 12.55 -51.94
C TYR A 9 14.82 11.43 -50.94
N PHE A 10 15.81 10.87 -50.28
CA PHE A 10 15.64 9.88 -49.22
C PHE A 10 15.14 10.62 -47.96
N LEU A 11 13.82 10.67 -47.77
CA LEU A 11 13.19 11.11 -46.53
C LEU A 11 13.57 10.12 -45.42
N PHE A 12 14.63 10.43 -44.67
CA PHE A 12 14.87 9.84 -43.36
C PHE A 12 13.72 10.29 -42.46
N GLN A 13 12.69 9.44 -42.32
CA GLN A 13 11.74 9.55 -41.24
C GLN A 13 12.49 9.23 -39.96
N PHE A 14 12.91 10.28 -39.25
CA PHE A 14 13.25 10.17 -37.84
C PHE A 14 11.96 9.74 -37.14
N PHE A 15 11.84 8.46 -36.83
CA PHE A 15 10.92 8.02 -35.80
C PHE A 15 11.43 8.67 -34.52
N GLU A 16 10.76 9.74 -34.09
CA GLU A 16 10.87 10.18 -32.71
C GLU A 16 10.37 9.01 -31.86
N VAL A 17 11.31 8.23 -31.35
CA VAL A 17 11.04 7.37 -30.21
C VAL A 17 10.68 8.35 -29.11
N GLN A 18 9.39 8.46 -28.83
CA GLN A 18 8.91 9.16 -27.65
C GLN A 18 9.47 8.37 -26.47
N CYS A 19 10.59 8.81 -25.92
CA CYS A 19 10.96 8.51 -24.56
C CYS A 19 9.77 9.00 -23.72
N GLN A 20 8.88 8.10 -23.35
CA GLN A 20 7.87 8.44 -22.37
C GLN A 20 8.62 8.63 -21.07
N ASP A 21 8.77 9.88 -20.64
CA ASP A 21 9.40 10.22 -19.36
C ASP A 21 8.67 9.46 -18.25
N PHE A 22 9.35 8.46 -17.68
CA PHE A 22 8.84 7.72 -16.53
C PHE A 22 9.37 8.36 -15.24
N PRO A 23 8.50 8.80 -14.33
CA PRO A 23 7.07 9.05 -14.51
C PRO A 23 6.79 10.49 -14.97
N SER A 24 5.65 10.71 -15.62
CA SER A 24 5.20 12.06 -15.96
C SER A 24 4.59 12.78 -14.74
N VAL A 25 4.65 14.10 -14.70
CA VAL A 25 4.00 14.90 -13.65
C VAL A 25 2.50 14.61 -13.61
N GLY A 26 1.97 14.36 -12.41
CA GLY A 26 0.59 13.95 -12.17
C GLY A 26 0.38 12.45 -12.06
N THR A 27 1.41 11.63 -12.35
CA THR A 27 1.36 10.17 -12.15
C THR A 27 1.13 9.83 -10.68
N LYS A 28 0.27 8.84 -10.41
CA LYS A 28 -0.11 8.39 -9.07
C LYS A 28 -0.09 6.86 -8.97
N TRP A 29 0.47 6.37 -7.88
CA TRP A 29 0.43 4.96 -7.49
C TRP A 29 -0.27 4.83 -6.16
N HIS A 30 -1.12 3.82 -6.03
CA HIS A 30 -1.71 3.42 -4.76
C HIS A 30 -1.35 1.96 -4.50
N TYR A 31 -0.83 1.69 -3.31
CA TYR A 31 -0.46 0.36 -2.83
C TYR A 31 -1.31 0.00 -1.61
N THR A 32 -1.53 -1.30 -1.43
CA THR A 32 -1.99 -1.84 -0.16
C THR A 32 -0.93 -1.62 0.89
N GLU A 33 -1.30 -1.04 2.03
CA GLU A 33 -0.45 -0.93 3.20
C GLU A 33 -0.91 -1.90 4.28
N GLN A 34 0.03 -2.68 4.81
CA GLN A 34 -0.19 -3.62 5.91
C GLN A 34 0.64 -3.23 7.13
N PHE A 35 0.22 -3.72 8.29
CA PHE A 35 0.83 -3.46 9.60
C PHE A 35 1.20 -4.80 10.24
N ALA A 36 2.44 -4.92 10.72
CA ALA A 36 2.87 -6.12 11.43
C ALA A 36 1.94 -6.43 12.62
N PHE A 37 1.65 -7.73 12.81
CA PHE A 37 0.79 -8.25 13.88
C PHE A 37 -0.61 -7.63 13.97
N SER A 38 -1.12 -7.06 12.88
CA SER A 38 -2.44 -6.43 12.82
C SER A 38 -3.20 -6.87 11.59
N ASN A 39 -4.53 -6.94 11.69
CA ASN A 39 -5.43 -7.10 10.56
C ASN A 39 -5.74 -5.76 9.87
N ARG A 40 -5.15 -4.65 10.33
CA ARG A 40 -5.29 -3.34 9.70
C ARG A 40 -4.67 -3.34 8.31
N ILE A 41 -5.41 -2.75 7.40
CA ILE A 41 -5.17 -2.51 5.99
C ILE A 41 -5.49 -1.04 5.77
N ASP A 42 -4.48 -0.31 5.33
CA ASP A 42 -4.61 1.08 4.90
C ASP A 42 -4.20 1.15 3.42
N TYR A 43 -4.02 2.35 2.90
CA TYR A 43 -3.42 2.58 1.59
C TYR A 43 -2.20 3.48 1.70
N PHE A 44 -1.19 3.16 0.90
CA PHE A 44 -0.01 3.98 0.73
C PHE A 44 0.00 4.54 -0.70
N SER A 45 0.33 5.82 -0.88
CA SER A 45 0.35 6.41 -2.22
C SER A 45 1.58 7.27 -2.48
N ILE A 46 1.93 7.33 -3.76
CA ILE A 46 3.03 8.12 -4.31
C ILE A 46 2.46 8.98 -5.44
N GLU A 47 2.91 10.22 -5.56
CA GLU A 47 2.54 11.12 -6.64
C GLU A 47 3.75 11.86 -7.23
N ALA A 48 3.85 11.89 -8.55
CA ALA A 48 4.79 12.72 -9.29
C ALA A 48 4.34 14.18 -9.30
N LYS A 49 4.97 15.03 -8.48
CA LYS A 49 4.47 16.39 -8.22
C LYS A 49 4.96 17.43 -9.20
N LYS A 50 6.22 17.35 -9.61
CA LYS A 50 6.84 18.36 -10.48
C LYS A 50 8.19 17.90 -11.02
N ASP A 51 8.60 18.54 -12.11
CA ASP A 51 9.99 18.58 -12.54
C ASP A 51 10.82 19.46 -11.60
N THR A 52 12.09 19.11 -11.44
CA THR A 52 13.05 19.87 -10.63
C THR A 52 14.48 19.58 -11.08
N LEU A 53 15.36 20.57 -10.99
CA LEU A 53 16.80 20.31 -11.06
C LEU A 53 17.26 19.84 -9.67
N PHE A 54 17.85 18.66 -9.59
CA PHE A 54 18.39 18.11 -8.34
C PHE A 54 19.70 17.38 -8.63
N GLN A 55 20.76 17.74 -7.89
CA GLN A 55 22.10 17.16 -8.05
C GLN A 55 22.62 17.15 -9.50
N GLY A 56 22.30 18.22 -10.25
CA GLY A 56 22.70 18.38 -11.65
C GLY A 56 21.87 17.60 -12.67
N GLN A 57 20.86 16.82 -12.24
CA GLN A 57 19.96 16.07 -13.12
C GLN A 57 18.56 16.68 -13.15
N ASN A 58 17.93 16.65 -14.32
CA ASN A 58 16.51 17.01 -14.47
C ASN A 58 15.66 15.85 -13.94
N CYS A 59 15.20 15.99 -12.70
CA CYS A 59 14.48 14.96 -11.97
C CYS A 59 12.98 15.26 -11.91
N ILE A 60 12.21 14.20 -11.73
CA ILE A 60 10.84 14.24 -11.24
C ILE A 60 10.87 14.05 -9.74
N LYS A 61 10.23 14.97 -9.01
CA LYS A 61 10.04 14.86 -7.57
C LYS A 61 8.79 14.03 -7.28
N LEU A 62 8.98 12.89 -6.66
CA LEU A 62 7.92 12.02 -6.15
C LEU A 62 7.65 12.35 -4.67
N VAL A 63 6.37 12.37 -4.29
CA VAL A 63 5.95 12.65 -2.92
C VAL A 63 5.02 11.55 -2.45
N LYS A 64 5.35 10.97 -1.30
CA LYS A 64 4.57 9.91 -0.65
C LYS A 64 3.50 10.53 0.25
N ARG A 65 2.40 9.81 0.51
CA ARG A 65 1.36 10.21 1.48
C ARG A 65 1.93 10.37 2.89
N HIS A 66 2.75 9.41 3.30
CA HIS A 66 3.50 9.34 4.55
C HIS A 66 4.72 8.45 4.35
N VAL A 67 5.55 8.27 5.37
CA VAL A 67 6.69 7.33 5.32
C VAL A 67 6.29 6.03 6.01
N PRO A 68 6.15 4.91 5.28
CA PRO A 68 6.00 3.60 5.90
C PRO A 68 7.22 3.31 6.77
N PHE A 69 6.99 2.76 7.97
CA PHE A 69 8.08 2.48 8.90
C PHE A 69 9.13 1.57 8.27
N CYS A 70 8.69 0.58 7.49
CA CYS A 70 9.57 -0.36 6.83
C CYS A 70 10.06 0.10 5.44
N SER A 71 9.81 1.32 4.95
CA SER A 71 10.26 1.64 3.57
C SER A 71 11.74 1.99 3.47
N GLY A 72 12.41 2.33 4.58
CA GLY A 72 13.82 2.77 4.60
C GLY A 72 14.10 4.02 3.76
N GLN A 73 13.08 4.84 3.52
CA GLN A 73 13.12 5.94 2.55
C GLN A 73 12.33 7.14 3.07
N GLY A 74 12.67 8.33 2.56
CA GLY A 74 12.06 9.59 2.99
C GLY A 74 10.67 9.83 2.37
N LEU A 75 10.05 10.94 2.75
CA LEU A 75 8.75 11.38 2.22
C LEU A 75 8.83 11.79 0.73
N GLN A 76 10.04 12.13 0.27
CA GLN A 76 10.30 12.70 -1.05
C GLN A 76 11.41 11.91 -1.72
N GLU A 77 11.18 11.57 -2.98
CA GLU A 77 12.16 10.88 -3.81
C GLU A 77 12.40 11.67 -5.10
N PHE A 78 13.57 11.46 -5.69
CA PHE A 78 13.95 12.08 -6.95
C PHE A 78 14.32 10.99 -7.93
N VAL A 79 13.68 11.00 -9.09
CA VAL A 79 13.95 10.06 -10.17
C VAL A 79 14.24 10.81 -11.46
N TYR A 80 15.09 10.26 -12.31
CA TYR A 80 15.31 10.78 -13.66
C TYR A 80 15.52 9.63 -14.64
N ASN A 81 15.30 9.92 -15.92
CA ASN A 81 15.53 8.98 -17.00
C ASN A 81 16.86 9.28 -17.67
N SER A 82 17.61 8.23 -18.02
CA SER A 82 18.75 8.32 -18.93
C SER A 82 18.68 7.17 -19.91
N ASN A 83 18.42 7.50 -21.17
CA ASN A 83 18.10 6.53 -22.21
C ASN A 83 16.91 5.65 -21.76
N ASP A 84 17.15 4.36 -21.57
CA ASP A 84 16.12 3.37 -21.25
C ASP A 84 16.09 2.96 -19.77
N SER A 85 16.93 3.60 -18.95
CA SER A 85 17.04 3.32 -17.53
C SER A 85 16.49 4.48 -16.70
N VAL A 86 15.79 4.11 -15.63
CA VAL A 86 15.28 5.01 -14.59
C VAL A 86 16.25 4.94 -13.44
N PHE A 87 16.64 6.10 -12.93
CA PHE A 87 17.52 6.23 -11.77
C PHE A 87 16.78 6.90 -10.63
N TYR A 88 17.10 6.52 -9.39
CA TYR A 88 16.60 7.17 -8.18
C TYR A 88 17.75 7.68 -7.33
N TRP A 89 17.52 8.76 -6.58
CA TRP A 89 18.52 9.29 -5.65
C TRP A 89 18.56 8.46 -4.36
N SER A 90 19.67 7.80 -4.09
CA SER A 90 19.95 7.19 -2.80
C SER A 90 20.49 8.26 -1.83
N PHE A 91 19.71 8.58 -0.80
CA PHE A 91 20.11 9.55 0.22
C PHE A 91 21.26 9.05 1.09
N ASP A 92 21.31 7.75 1.37
CA ASP A 92 22.36 7.16 2.20
C ASP A 92 23.72 7.21 1.49
N LEU A 93 23.73 6.95 0.18
CA LEU A 93 24.94 6.91 -0.63
C LEU A 93 25.28 8.26 -1.29
N ASN A 94 24.38 9.23 -1.21
CA ASN A 94 24.47 10.52 -1.88
C ASN A 94 24.82 10.42 -3.37
N ARG A 95 24.14 9.50 -4.07
CA ARG A 95 24.29 9.32 -5.52
C ARG A 95 23.03 8.70 -6.14
N PHE A 96 22.94 8.77 -7.46
CA PHE A 96 21.89 8.08 -8.20
C PHE A 96 22.25 6.62 -8.43
N GLU A 97 21.28 5.74 -8.22
CA GLU A 97 21.37 4.29 -8.50
C GLU A 97 20.27 3.89 -9.50
N ILE A 98 20.45 2.75 -10.19
CA ILE A 98 19.48 2.26 -11.18
C ILE A 98 18.24 1.77 -10.45
N LEU A 99 17.10 2.41 -10.69
CA LEU A 99 15.81 1.94 -10.24
C LEU A 99 15.32 0.80 -11.15
N TYR A 100 15.24 1.09 -12.46
CA TYR A 100 14.74 0.17 -13.47
C TYR A 100 15.59 0.26 -14.74
N ASP A 101 15.86 -0.88 -15.37
CA ASP A 101 16.27 -0.95 -16.76
C ASP A 101 15.15 -1.60 -17.56
N PHE A 102 14.33 -0.79 -18.22
CA PHE A 102 13.21 -1.33 -18.97
C PHE A 102 13.68 -2.11 -20.19
N ASN A 103 14.91 -1.96 -20.68
CA ASN A 103 15.41 -2.72 -21.84
C ASN A 103 16.06 -4.05 -21.48
N ALA A 104 16.31 -4.31 -20.20
CA ALA A 104 16.82 -5.59 -19.71
C ALA A 104 15.95 -6.77 -20.19
N VAL A 105 16.62 -7.82 -20.66
CA VAL A 105 16.01 -9.08 -21.09
C VAL A 105 16.27 -10.22 -20.12
N ALA A 106 15.60 -11.36 -20.32
CA ALA A 106 15.78 -12.53 -19.46
C ALA A 106 17.26 -12.93 -19.34
N GLY A 107 17.76 -13.03 -18.12
CA GLY A 107 19.16 -13.28 -17.78
C GLY A 107 19.98 -12.01 -17.49
N ASP A 108 19.50 -10.82 -17.84
CA ASP A 108 20.13 -9.57 -17.44
C ASP A 108 19.86 -9.26 -15.96
N SER A 109 20.73 -8.43 -15.39
CA SER A 109 20.62 -8.01 -13.99
C SER A 109 21.26 -6.65 -13.75
N TRP A 110 20.78 -5.93 -12.74
CA TRP A 110 21.44 -4.73 -12.22
C TRP A 110 21.58 -4.80 -10.70
N LEU A 111 22.59 -4.09 -10.21
CA LEU A 111 22.92 -4.02 -8.80
C LEU A 111 22.49 -2.67 -8.23
N ASN A 112 21.95 -2.71 -7.02
CA ASN A 112 21.77 -1.55 -6.16
C ASN A 112 22.57 -1.75 -4.88
N THR A 113 23.19 -0.69 -4.40
CA THR A 113 23.75 -0.70 -3.05
C THR A 113 22.65 -0.33 -2.06
N ILE A 114 22.42 -1.19 -1.07
CA ILE A 114 21.50 -0.97 0.05
C ILE A 114 22.32 -0.90 1.34
N THR A 115 21.75 -0.31 2.40
CA THR A 115 22.39 -0.14 3.70
C THR A 115 21.71 -1.03 4.74
N ASP A 116 22.49 -1.79 5.50
CA ASP A 116 21.97 -2.66 6.55
C ASP A 116 21.57 -1.89 7.82
N GLU A 117 21.23 -2.61 8.89
CA GLU A 117 20.81 -2.00 10.16
C GLU A 117 21.90 -1.18 10.86
N TYR A 118 23.17 -1.43 10.55
CA TYR A 118 24.33 -0.71 11.08
C TYR A 118 24.81 0.40 10.15
N GLY A 119 24.18 0.55 8.98
CA GLY A 119 24.58 1.49 7.94
C GLY A 119 25.73 0.98 7.07
N ASP A 120 26.06 -0.31 7.18
CA ASP A 120 27.06 -0.95 6.32
C ASP A 120 26.45 -1.23 4.94
N PRO A 121 27.22 -1.00 3.85
CA PRO A 121 26.72 -1.21 2.50
C PRO A 121 26.66 -2.71 2.16
N ASP A 122 25.53 -3.11 1.59
CA ASP A 122 25.31 -4.42 0.99
C ASP A 122 24.74 -4.27 -0.43
N THR A 123 24.52 -5.41 -1.10
CA THR A 123 24.13 -5.48 -2.51
C THR A 123 22.76 -6.13 -2.68
N LEU A 124 21.86 -5.41 -3.34
CA LEU A 124 20.63 -5.91 -3.91
C LEU A 124 20.84 -6.21 -5.38
N ASN A 125 20.72 -7.47 -5.78
CA ASN A 125 20.79 -7.87 -7.19
C ASN A 125 19.38 -8.13 -7.73
N ILE A 126 18.97 -7.40 -8.76
CA ILE A 126 17.69 -7.58 -9.44
C ILE A 126 17.96 -8.30 -10.75
N THR A 127 17.43 -9.52 -10.88
CA THR A 127 17.61 -10.36 -12.08
C THR A 127 16.30 -10.49 -12.83
N VAL A 128 16.32 -10.34 -14.16
CA VAL A 128 15.16 -10.57 -15.02
C VAL A 128 15.05 -12.05 -15.33
N ASP A 129 14.01 -12.70 -14.82
CA ASP A 129 13.78 -14.13 -15.02
C ASP A 129 13.13 -14.40 -16.39
N SER A 130 12.14 -13.57 -16.75
CA SER A 130 11.42 -13.69 -18.02
C SER A 130 10.72 -12.40 -18.40
N ILE A 131 10.29 -12.31 -19.66
CA ILE A 131 9.52 -11.18 -20.19
C ILE A 131 8.16 -11.66 -20.71
N SER A 132 7.12 -10.88 -20.47
CA SER A 132 5.83 -11.00 -21.14
C SER A 132 5.27 -9.63 -21.54
N GLN A 133 3.99 -9.59 -21.90
CA GLN A 133 3.27 -8.36 -22.18
C GLN A 133 1.89 -8.40 -21.54
N ILE A 134 1.39 -7.24 -21.11
CA ILE A 134 0.05 -7.04 -20.58
C ILE A 134 -0.66 -5.94 -21.34
N SER A 135 -1.99 -6.06 -21.53
CA SER A 135 -2.81 -5.00 -22.10
C SER A 135 -3.48 -4.20 -20.99
N ILE A 136 -3.14 -2.92 -20.87
CA ILE A 136 -3.73 -1.98 -19.91
C ILE A 136 -4.33 -0.81 -20.69
N ASN A 137 -5.65 -0.61 -20.55
CA ASN A 137 -6.41 0.42 -21.27
C ASN A 137 -6.14 0.46 -22.79
N GLY A 138 -5.98 -0.72 -23.39
CA GLY A 138 -5.73 -0.88 -24.83
C GLY A 138 -4.28 -0.66 -25.27
N LYS A 139 -3.35 -0.35 -24.35
CA LYS A 139 -1.91 -0.31 -24.62
C LYS A 139 -1.25 -1.61 -24.21
N MET A 140 -0.42 -2.17 -25.09
CA MET A 140 0.44 -3.31 -24.76
C MET A 140 1.70 -2.79 -24.08
N LEU A 141 1.95 -3.24 -22.86
CA LEU A 141 3.11 -2.88 -22.05
C LEU A 141 3.97 -4.11 -21.80
N LYS A 142 5.28 -3.95 -21.83
CA LYS A 142 6.21 -5.01 -21.47
C LYS A 142 6.15 -5.27 -19.95
N VAL A 143 6.22 -6.54 -19.57
CA VAL A 143 6.32 -6.96 -18.17
C VAL A 143 7.61 -7.75 -18.01
N GLN A 144 8.47 -7.32 -17.10
CA GLN A 144 9.63 -8.07 -16.65
C GLN A 144 9.25 -8.79 -15.36
N PHE A 145 9.30 -10.11 -15.36
CA PHE A 145 9.27 -10.90 -14.13
C PHE A 145 10.69 -10.90 -13.57
N VAL A 146 10.85 -10.40 -12.36
CA VAL A 146 12.15 -10.21 -11.73
C VAL A 146 12.23 -10.91 -10.39
N THR A 147 13.44 -11.31 -10.01
CA THR A 147 13.77 -11.74 -8.66
C THR A 147 14.80 -10.81 -8.04
N TYR A 148 14.45 -10.28 -6.87
CA TYR A 148 15.35 -9.52 -6.02
C TYR A 148 16.12 -10.50 -5.13
N HIS A 149 17.44 -10.51 -5.26
CA HIS A 149 18.35 -11.32 -4.45
C HIS A 149 19.08 -10.40 -3.48
N MET A 150 18.95 -10.71 -2.19
CA MET A 150 19.65 -10.01 -1.11
C MET A 150 20.27 -11.02 -0.16
N VAL A 151 21.40 -10.64 0.43
CA VAL A 151 22.06 -11.42 1.48
C VAL A 151 21.90 -10.62 2.78
N GLU A 152 21.58 -11.30 3.87
CA GLU A 152 21.50 -10.70 5.20
C GLU A 152 21.91 -11.79 6.22
N GLU A 153 22.87 -11.49 7.09
CA GLU A 153 23.36 -12.40 8.14
C GLU A 153 23.68 -13.85 7.66
N ASN A 154 24.29 -13.98 6.48
CA ASN A 154 24.56 -15.26 5.78
C ASN A 154 23.32 -16.03 5.31
N ARG A 155 22.15 -15.40 5.24
CA ARG A 155 20.95 -15.92 4.59
C ARG A 155 20.72 -15.21 3.27
N THR A 156 20.34 -15.98 2.26
CA THR A 156 19.94 -15.43 0.97
C THR A 156 18.42 -15.38 0.92
N TYR A 157 17.87 -14.20 0.66
CA TYR A 157 16.46 -14.01 0.37
C TYR A 157 16.29 -13.82 -1.14
N SER A 158 15.21 -14.37 -1.68
CA SER A 158 14.86 -14.25 -3.09
C SER A 158 13.38 -13.93 -3.19
N ILE A 159 13.11 -12.75 -3.75
CA ILE A 159 11.82 -12.09 -3.64
C ILE A 159 11.34 -11.80 -5.06
N PRO A 160 10.32 -12.52 -5.56
CA PRO A 160 9.82 -12.29 -6.91
C PRO A 160 8.95 -11.03 -6.95
N SER A 161 8.95 -10.35 -8.10
CA SER A 161 8.05 -9.26 -8.45
C SER A 161 7.84 -9.14 -9.96
N GLU A 162 7.01 -8.17 -10.35
CA GLU A 162 6.77 -7.79 -11.75
C GLU A 162 7.03 -6.30 -11.92
N ILE A 163 7.85 -5.94 -12.89
CA ILE A 163 8.10 -4.55 -13.29
C ILE A 163 7.38 -4.34 -14.62
N ILE A 164 6.40 -3.42 -14.63
CA ILE A 164 5.62 -3.10 -15.83
C ILE A 164 6.15 -1.80 -16.43
N GLU A 165 6.47 -1.83 -17.72
CA GLU A 165 6.94 -0.68 -18.49
C GLU A 165 5.97 0.51 -18.34
N GLY A 166 6.52 1.67 -17.96
CA GLY A 166 5.74 2.89 -17.74
C GLY A 166 4.93 2.92 -16.43
N ILE A 167 4.92 1.85 -15.63
CA ILE A 167 4.25 1.79 -14.31
C ILE A 167 5.27 1.57 -13.18
N GLY A 168 6.30 0.75 -13.38
CA GLY A 168 7.26 0.33 -12.35
C GLY A 168 6.87 -0.99 -11.69
N ASP A 169 7.49 -1.28 -10.55
CA ASP A 169 7.29 -2.52 -9.80
C ASP A 169 5.93 -2.57 -9.09
N ILE A 170 5.22 -3.70 -9.23
CA ILE A 170 3.88 -3.89 -8.67
C ILE A 170 3.86 -4.13 -7.16
N ARG A 171 4.97 -4.51 -6.50
CA ARG A 171 5.04 -4.65 -5.04
C ARG A 171 5.21 -3.29 -4.37
N TYR A 172 6.20 -2.53 -4.83
CA TYR A 172 6.52 -1.19 -4.34
C TYR A 172 7.40 -0.48 -5.37
N LEU A 173 7.12 0.79 -5.66
CA LEU A 173 7.80 1.57 -6.70
C LEU A 173 9.32 1.66 -6.53
N PHE A 174 9.85 1.43 -5.33
CA PHE A 174 11.27 1.49 -5.06
C PHE A 174 11.79 0.20 -4.47
N ASN A 175 13.11 0.05 -4.50
CA ASN A 175 13.77 -1.04 -3.82
C ASN A 175 13.51 -0.98 -2.31
N TRP A 176 13.20 -2.14 -1.77
CA TRP A 176 13.10 -2.40 -0.36
C TRP A 176 14.46 -2.30 0.33
N SER A 177 14.53 -1.60 1.45
CA SER A 177 15.72 -1.62 2.32
C SER A 177 15.80 -2.94 3.09
N HIS A 178 16.97 -3.27 3.66
CA HIS A 178 17.19 -4.49 4.45
C HIS A 178 16.10 -4.74 5.51
N TRP A 179 15.62 -3.68 6.17
CA TRP A 179 14.57 -3.77 7.20
C TRP A 179 13.30 -4.46 6.70
N SER A 180 12.96 -4.28 5.44
CA SER A 180 11.57 -4.26 5.02
C SER A 180 10.96 -5.60 4.61
N GLU A 181 11.79 -6.56 4.22
CA GLU A 181 11.35 -7.83 3.65
C GLU A 181 11.52 -9.02 4.62
N GLY A 182 12.39 -8.92 5.63
CA GLY A 182 12.66 -10.02 6.58
C GLY A 182 12.20 -9.76 8.02
N SER A 183 12.46 -8.56 8.55
CA SER A 183 12.55 -8.36 10.01
C SER A 183 11.83 -7.12 10.55
N CYS A 184 11.09 -6.38 9.70
CA CYS A 184 10.41 -5.17 10.15
C CYS A 184 9.02 -5.44 10.75
N ASP A 185 8.88 -5.06 12.02
CA ASP A 185 7.65 -5.09 12.81
C ASP A 185 6.80 -3.80 12.65
N GLY A 186 6.83 -3.19 11.46
CA GLY A 186 6.17 -1.92 11.17
C GLY A 186 5.11 -2.03 10.07
N ASN A 187 4.72 -0.87 9.53
CA ASN A 187 3.87 -0.79 8.35
C ASN A 187 4.68 -0.73 7.05
N ARG A 188 4.15 -1.37 6.01
CA ARG A 188 4.80 -1.46 4.70
C ARG A 188 3.79 -1.57 3.55
N PRO A 189 4.05 -0.98 2.37
CA PRO A 189 3.33 -1.34 1.15
C PRO A 189 3.57 -2.83 0.80
N ILE A 190 2.61 -3.49 0.17
CA ILE A 190 2.73 -4.92 -0.18
C ILE A 190 2.19 -5.28 -1.57
N GLY A 191 1.79 -4.29 -2.37
CA GLY A 191 1.21 -4.56 -3.69
C GLY A 191 0.37 -3.41 -4.21
N ILE A 192 0.47 -3.14 -5.50
CA ILE A 192 -0.22 -2.06 -6.20
C ILE A 192 -1.71 -2.37 -6.30
N ARG A 193 -2.53 -1.36 -6.06
CA ARG A 193 -3.99 -1.38 -6.25
C ARG A 193 -4.38 -0.64 -7.52
N CYS A 194 -3.81 0.55 -7.68
CA CYS A 194 -4.18 1.45 -8.76
C CYS A 194 -2.98 2.23 -9.27
N PHE A 195 -3.02 2.51 -10.56
CA PHE A 195 -2.10 3.41 -11.25
C PHE A 195 -2.91 4.45 -12.02
N GLN A 196 -2.39 5.66 -12.13
CA GLN A 196 -2.97 6.70 -12.97
C GLN A 196 -1.88 7.62 -13.50
N ASP A 197 -1.87 7.86 -14.80
CA ASP A 197 -1.08 8.92 -15.43
C ASP A 197 -1.90 9.61 -16.55
N SER A 198 -1.26 10.50 -17.30
CA SER A 198 -1.88 11.16 -18.46
C SER A 198 -1.88 10.31 -19.74
N SER A 199 -1.02 9.29 -19.83
CA SER A 199 -0.79 8.49 -21.04
C SER A 199 -1.68 7.24 -21.07
N LEU A 200 -1.60 6.40 -20.05
CA LEU A 200 -2.40 5.19 -19.80
C LEU A 200 -3.76 5.50 -19.17
N GLY A 201 -3.88 6.61 -18.43
CA GLY A 201 -5.09 6.93 -17.67
C GLY A 201 -5.22 6.11 -16.39
N PHE A 202 -6.42 6.08 -15.80
CA PHE A 202 -6.68 5.32 -14.58
C PHE A 202 -6.77 3.82 -14.85
N TYR A 203 -6.08 3.02 -14.05
CA TYR A 203 -6.17 1.56 -14.07
C TYR A 203 -6.19 1.00 -12.64
N GLN A 204 -7.19 0.18 -12.34
CA GLN A 204 -7.25 -0.60 -11.10
C GLN A 204 -6.86 -2.05 -11.41
N PHE A 205 -5.90 -2.57 -10.66
CA PHE A 205 -5.42 -3.93 -10.84
C PHE A 205 -6.50 -4.94 -10.42
N PRO A 206 -6.66 -6.07 -11.15
CA PRO A 206 -7.66 -7.08 -10.82
C PRO A 206 -7.50 -7.64 -9.41
N ASN A 207 -8.62 -7.99 -8.78
CA ASN A 207 -8.67 -8.59 -7.43
C ASN A 207 -8.07 -7.72 -6.31
N GLN A 208 -7.90 -6.41 -6.53
CA GLN A 208 -7.47 -5.45 -5.52
C GLN A 208 -8.64 -4.60 -4.99
N SER A 209 -8.55 -4.17 -3.74
CA SER A 209 -9.47 -3.18 -3.17
C SER A 209 -9.39 -1.83 -3.90
N THR A 210 -10.35 -0.92 -3.64
CA THR A 210 -10.26 0.46 -4.16
C THR A 210 -8.95 1.14 -3.70
N CYS A 211 -8.51 2.12 -4.47
CA CYS A 211 -7.19 2.76 -4.30
C CYS A 211 -6.97 3.32 -2.90
N ASP A 212 -8.02 3.84 -2.29
CA ASP A 212 -8.08 4.48 -0.98
C ASP A 212 -8.73 3.60 0.11
N TYR A 213 -8.96 2.32 -0.18
CA TYR A 213 -9.59 1.41 0.78
C TYR A 213 -8.79 1.34 2.08
N THR A 214 -9.50 1.49 3.19
CA THR A 214 -8.99 1.21 4.54
C THR A 214 -10.00 0.30 5.22
N ASN A 215 -9.53 -0.73 5.93
CA ASN A 215 -10.36 -1.39 6.93
C ASN A 215 -10.09 -0.69 8.26
N LEU A 216 -10.74 0.44 8.46
CA LEU A 216 -10.88 0.96 9.80
C LEU A 216 -11.59 -0.13 10.61
N SER A 217 -10.84 -0.92 11.36
CA SER A 217 -11.36 -1.49 12.59
C SER A 217 -11.94 -0.29 13.32
N THR A 218 -13.22 -0.35 13.69
CA THR A 218 -13.67 0.51 14.79
C THR A 218 -12.60 0.36 15.86
N GLU A 219 -12.01 1.48 16.31
CA GLU A 219 -11.18 1.44 17.51
C GLU A 219 -11.98 0.63 18.52
N GLU A 220 -11.44 -0.51 18.96
CA GLU A 220 -11.99 -1.16 20.14
C GLU A 220 -11.88 -0.08 21.22
N ILE A 221 -13.02 0.53 21.59
CA ILE A 221 -13.02 1.30 22.83
C ILE A 221 -12.60 0.27 23.85
N ASP A 222 -11.45 0.52 24.48
CA ASP A 222 -10.97 -0.23 25.61
C ASP A 222 -12.17 -0.36 26.56
N LEU A 223 -12.76 -1.56 26.65
CA LEU A 223 -14.03 -1.85 27.34
C LEU A 223 -13.98 -1.53 28.85
N LYS A 224 -12.87 -0.96 29.33
CA LYS A 224 -12.70 -0.38 30.65
C LYS A 224 -13.79 0.64 31.02
N GLU A 225 -14.46 1.25 30.04
CA GLU A 225 -15.51 2.21 30.33
C GLU A 225 -16.87 1.61 30.68
N ILE A 226 -17.28 0.47 30.11
CA ILE A 226 -18.57 -0.17 30.41
C ILE A 226 -18.38 -1.65 30.71
N GLN A 227 -18.81 -2.06 31.89
CA GLN A 227 -18.83 -3.46 32.31
C GLN A 227 -20.26 -4.01 32.28
N ALA A 228 -20.42 -5.19 31.68
CA ALA A 228 -21.66 -5.93 31.60
C ALA A 228 -21.52 -7.26 32.37
N TYR A 229 -22.36 -7.49 33.38
CA TYR A 229 -22.26 -8.66 34.26
C TYR A 229 -23.63 -9.07 34.85
N PRO A 230 -23.78 -10.31 35.36
CA PRO A 230 -22.86 -11.42 35.16
C PRO A 230 -22.90 -11.92 33.71
N ASN A 231 -21.80 -12.48 33.25
CA ASN A 231 -21.75 -13.24 32.00
C ASN A 231 -21.18 -14.64 32.34
N PRO A 232 -21.99 -15.71 32.35
CA PRO A 232 -23.39 -15.79 31.88
C PRO A 232 -24.43 -15.11 32.78
N LEU A 233 -25.49 -14.57 32.18
CA LEU A 233 -26.64 -13.98 32.86
C LEU A 233 -27.79 -14.98 33.03
N LYS A 234 -28.59 -14.81 34.08
CA LYS A 234 -29.82 -15.60 34.29
C LYS A 234 -31.06 -14.79 33.92
N ASN A 235 -31.51 -13.93 34.82
CA ASN A 235 -32.72 -13.13 34.64
C ASN A 235 -32.42 -11.63 34.61
N LYS A 236 -31.19 -11.21 34.92
CA LYS A 236 -30.81 -9.80 34.97
C LYS A 236 -29.44 -9.59 34.36
N LEU A 237 -29.31 -8.51 33.59
CA LEU A 237 -28.04 -7.96 33.12
C LEU A 237 -27.79 -6.64 33.83
N PHE A 238 -26.64 -6.51 34.48
CA PHE A 238 -26.16 -5.28 35.10
C PHE A 238 -25.12 -4.61 34.19
N LEU A 239 -25.26 -3.30 34.06
CA LEU A 239 -24.35 -2.43 33.32
C LEU A 239 -23.81 -1.38 34.29
N SER A 240 -22.50 -1.19 34.31
CA SER A 240 -21.84 -0.10 35.04
C SER A 240 -20.86 0.62 34.14
N LYS A 241 -20.73 1.95 34.32
CA LYS A 241 -19.76 2.75 33.57
C LYS A 241 -18.82 3.55 34.47
N THR A 242 -17.57 3.68 34.07
CA THR A 242 -16.54 4.43 34.81
C THR A 242 -16.70 5.95 34.63
N SER A 243 -17.20 6.39 33.47
CA SER A 243 -17.38 7.80 33.10
C SER A 243 -18.87 8.21 33.21
N PRO A 244 -19.34 8.78 34.33
CA PRO A 244 -20.76 9.08 34.57
C PRO A 244 -21.36 10.07 33.56
N GLU A 245 -20.56 10.99 33.05
CA GLU A 245 -20.97 12.10 32.18
C GLU A 245 -21.29 11.68 30.73
N LEU A 246 -20.82 10.51 30.29
CA LEU A 246 -20.97 10.05 28.90
C LEU A 246 -22.31 9.32 28.70
N SER A 247 -23.02 9.65 27.61
CA SER A 247 -24.25 8.94 27.22
C SER A 247 -23.94 7.85 26.22
N TYR A 248 -24.56 6.69 26.41
CA TYR A 248 -24.45 5.55 25.52
C TYR A 248 -25.82 5.11 25.01
N ASP A 249 -25.92 4.86 23.71
CA ASP A 249 -27.06 4.20 23.08
C ASP A 249 -26.77 2.70 23.03
N LEU A 250 -27.66 1.89 23.61
CA LEU A 250 -27.46 0.45 23.76
C LEU A 250 -28.52 -0.31 23.00
N CYS A 251 -28.12 -1.35 22.27
CA CYS A 251 -29.01 -2.27 21.57
C CYS A 251 -28.58 -3.71 21.82
N LEU A 252 -29.52 -4.60 22.13
CA LEU A 252 -29.29 -6.02 22.37
C LEU A 252 -29.94 -6.85 21.28
N TYR A 253 -29.17 -7.79 20.74
CA TYR A 253 -29.59 -8.67 19.65
C TYR A 253 -29.39 -10.14 20.01
N ASP A 254 -30.22 -11.01 19.45
CA ASP A 254 -29.90 -12.42 19.35
C ASP A 254 -28.92 -12.70 18.18
N LEU A 255 -28.41 -13.94 18.07
CA LEU A 255 -27.51 -14.34 16.98
C LEU A 255 -28.16 -14.33 15.58
N ARG A 256 -29.49 -14.20 15.49
CA ARG A 256 -30.22 -14.07 14.22
C ARG A 256 -30.39 -12.60 13.82
N GLY A 257 -29.89 -11.67 14.63
CA GLY A 257 -30.00 -10.22 14.42
C GLY A 257 -31.34 -9.63 14.89
N ASN A 258 -32.18 -10.38 15.60
CA ASN A 258 -33.43 -9.83 16.14
C ASN A 258 -33.11 -8.94 17.34
N GLN A 259 -33.61 -7.70 17.33
CA GLN A 259 -33.44 -6.78 18.45
C GLN A 259 -34.34 -7.17 19.61
N LEU A 260 -33.74 -7.57 20.73
CA LEU A 260 -34.43 -7.93 21.97
C LEU A 260 -34.74 -6.72 22.84
N TRP A 261 -33.85 -5.72 22.81
CA TRP A 261 -33.97 -4.52 23.63
C TRP A 261 -33.14 -3.36 23.07
N SER A 262 -33.57 -2.13 23.32
CA SER A 262 -32.77 -0.92 23.05
C SER A 262 -33.07 0.19 24.06
N GLY A 263 -32.08 1.02 24.37
CA GLY A 263 -32.29 2.20 25.19
C GLY A 263 -31.02 2.96 25.54
N LYS A 264 -31.20 4.15 26.13
CA LYS A 264 -30.09 4.99 26.57
C LYS A 264 -29.54 4.58 27.93
N PHE A 265 -28.24 4.74 28.12
CA PHE A 265 -27.53 4.49 29.37
C PHE A 265 -26.85 5.76 29.88
N LEU A 266 -27.63 6.51 30.66
CA LEU A 266 -27.26 7.81 31.23
C LEU A 266 -26.72 7.69 32.67
N ALA A 267 -27.20 6.71 33.44
CA ALA A 267 -26.82 6.53 34.84
C ALA A 267 -25.46 5.83 34.98
N HIS A 268 -24.82 5.95 36.16
CA HIS A 268 -23.59 5.23 36.50
C HIS A 268 -23.79 3.70 36.50
N GLN A 269 -24.99 3.25 36.88
CA GLN A 269 -25.40 1.84 36.87
C GLN A 269 -26.82 1.69 36.34
N LYS A 270 -27.10 0.59 35.66
CA LYS A 270 -28.42 0.21 35.15
C LYS A 270 -28.57 -1.29 35.18
N TYR A 271 -29.79 -1.78 35.40
CA TYR A 271 -30.11 -3.19 35.17
C TYR A 271 -31.18 -3.34 34.10
N ILE A 272 -31.15 -4.48 33.42
CA ILE A 272 -32.12 -4.87 32.40
C ILE A 272 -32.67 -6.24 32.81
N ASP A 273 -34.00 -6.35 32.82
CA ASP A 273 -34.66 -7.65 32.99
C ASP A 273 -34.57 -8.44 31.69
N THR A 274 -34.13 -9.68 31.81
CA THR A 274 -33.83 -10.56 30.69
C THR A 274 -34.64 -11.84 30.75
N GLU A 275 -35.55 -12.03 31.72
CA GLU A 275 -36.26 -13.29 31.97
C GLU A 275 -36.86 -13.91 30.70
N ASN A 276 -37.44 -13.08 29.84
CA ASN A 276 -38.11 -13.49 28.61
C ASN A 276 -37.21 -13.59 27.37
N TRP A 277 -35.88 -13.47 27.51
CA TRP A 277 -34.95 -13.56 26.39
C TRP A 277 -34.61 -15.01 26.04
N PRO A 278 -34.26 -15.30 24.78
CA PRO A 278 -33.83 -16.64 24.39
C PRO A 278 -32.52 -17.04 25.09
N HIS A 279 -32.38 -18.33 25.41
CA HIS A 279 -31.11 -18.90 25.83
C HIS A 279 -30.11 -18.95 24.67
N GLY A 280 -28.83 -18.81 24.98
CA GLY A 280 -27.75 -18.78 24.00
C GLY A 280 -26.94 -17.50 24.06
N ALA A 281 -26.18 -17.23 22.99
CA ALA A 281 -25.37 -16.03 22.92
C ALA A 281 -26.22 -14.83 22.46
N LEU A 282 -25.91 -13.67 23.03
CA LEU A 282 -26.54 -12.39 22.78
C LEU A 282 -25.45 -11.36 22.48
N ILE A 283 -25.75 -10.39 21.61
CA ILE A 283 -24.82 -9.32 21.23
C ILE A 283 -25.36 -8.01 21.82
N LEU A 284 -24.61 -7.42 22.75
CA LEU A 284 -24.85 -6.07 23.24
C LEU A 284 -24.02 -5.09 22.40
N ASN A 285 -24.69 -4.28 21.59
CA ASN A 285 -24.09 -3.17 20.87
C ASN A 285 -24.17 -1.89 21.72
N ILE A 286 -23.06 -1.16 21.79
CA ILE A 286 -22.85 0.05 22.59
C ILE A 286 -22.38 1.16 21.66
N GLN A 287 -23.12 2.26 21.59
CA GLN A 287 -22.81 3.39 20.71
C GLN A 287 -22.62 4.69 21.50
N SER A 288 -21.59 5.47 21.15
CA SER A 288 -21.38 6.83 21.65
C SER A 288 -20.59 7.66 20.65
N ALA A 289 -21.00 8.92 20.44
CA ALA A 289 -20.28 9.92 19.63
C ALA A 289 -19.77 9.42 18.24
N GLY A 290 -20.52 8.53 17.57
CA GLY A 290 -20.16 7.98 16.25
C GLY A 290 -19.29 6.71 16.28
N GLN A 291 -18.97 6.20 17.47
CA GLN A 291 -18.28 4.92 17.67
C GLN A 291 -19.27 3.83 18.12
N SER A 292 -19.00 2.56 17.77
CA SER A 292 -19.84 1.40 18.08
C SER A 292 -18.96 0.25 18.58
N ASN A 293 -19.37 -0.43 19.65
CA ASN A 293 -18.69 -1.61 20.20
C ASN A 293 -19.67 -2.73 20.49
N GLN A 294 -19.18 -3.97 20.55
CA GLN A 294 -20.00 -5.14 20.81
C GLN A 294 -19.45 -5.96 21.99
N VAL A 295 -20.36 -6.40 22.86
CA VAL A 295 -20.07 -7.33 23.96
C VAL A 295 -20.89 -8.59 23.76
N LEU A 296 -20.22 -9.74 23.76
CA LEU A 296 -20.87 -11.04 23.69
C LEU A 296 -21.30 -11.48 25.09
N LEU A 297 -22.59 -11.76 25.26
CA LEU A 297 -23.20 -12.20 26.51
C LEU A 297 -23.80 -13.60 26.33
N PHE A 298 -23.82 -14.41 27.38
CA PHE A 298 -24.41 -15.74 27.39
C PHE A 298 -25.57 -15.80 28.38
N LYS A 299 -26.71 -16.37 27.98
CA LYS A 299 -27.89 -16.62 28.82
C LYS A 299 -28.31 -18.09 28.81
#